data_AF-A0A955S629-F1
#
_entry.id   AF-A0A955S629-F1
#
_cell.length_a   1.000
_cell.length_b   1.000
_cell.length_c   1.000
_cell.angle_alpha   90.00
_cell.angle_beta   90.00
_cell.angle_gamma   90.00
#
_symmetry.space_group_name_H-M   'P 1'
#
loop_
_entity.id
_entity.type
_entity.pdbx_description
1 polymer ?
#
loop_
_entity_poly.entity_id
_entity_poly.type
_entity_poly.pdbx_seq_one_letter_code
_entity_poly.pdbx_strand_id
1 'polypeptide(L)'
;MQLSTRILTISLAGIIFLTVIELIREEKLTFKYASGWLLVSILAVFFAFFDKLLFNLAAFFGFELASNFIFFGVLAALIVLSLLMTIFLCQQNNRNDAMAQKIGILEFEINQLKKELQKSQKK
;
A
#
# COMPACT_ATOMS: atom_id res chain seq x y z
N MET A 1 30.53 -0.28 23.69
CA MET A 1 29.04 -0.23 23.79
C MET A 1 28.41 0.67 22.73
N GLN A 2 28.91 1.89 22.46
CA GLN A 2 28.36 2.77 21.39
C GLN A 2 28.66 2.33 19.94
N LEU A 3 29.77 1.61 19.71
CA LEU A 3 30.12 1.12 18.37
C LEU A 3 29.18 0.00 17.91
N SER A 4 28.83 -0.91 18.84
CA SER A 4 27.94 -2.04 18.60
C SER A 4 26.52 -1.58 18.26
N THR A 5 26.01 -0.56 18.94
CA THR A 5 24.68 0.00 18.64
C THR A 5 24.65 0.69 17.28
N ARG A 6 25.68 1.46 16.92
CA ARG A 6 25.79 2.09 15.59
C ARG A 6 25.83 1.08 14.45
N ILE A 7 26.63 0.02 14.57
CA ILE A 7 26.72 -1.03 13.55
C ILE A 7 25.39 -1.76 13.41
N LEU A 8 24.72 -2.05 14.53
CA LEU A 8 23.40 -2.70 14.52
C LEU A 8 22.33 -1.82 13.85
N THR A 9 22.37 -0.50 14.10
CA THR A 9 21.41 0.45 13.51
C THR A 9 21.63 0.59 12.00
N ILE A 10 22.90 0.68 11.56
CA ILE A 10 23.25 0.75 10.13
C ILE A 10 22.90 -0.56 9.42
N SER A 11 23.18 -1.71 10.05
CA SER A 11 22.82 -3.02 9.51
C SER A 11 21.31 -3.17 9.37
N LEU A 12 20.53 -2.78 10.38
CA LEU A 12 19.09 -2.90 10.36
C LEU A 12 18.47 -1.96 9.32
N ALA A 13 18.97 -0.73 9.22
CA ALA A 13 18.56 0.23 8.18
C ALA A 13 18.88 -0.30 6.77
N GLY A 14 20.05 -0.89 6.57
CA GLY A 14 20.44 -1.51 5.31
C GLY A 14 19.56 -2.70 4.91
N ILE A 15 19.19 -3.54 5.88
CA ILE A 15 18.28 -4.68 5.66
C ILE A 15 16.90 -4.16 5.24
N ILE A 16 16.33 -3.20 5.98
CA ILE A 16 15.02 -2.61 5.65
C ILE A 16 15.04 -1.98 4.26
N PHE A 17 16.12 -1.25 3.92
CA PHE A 17 16.28 -0.63 2.61
C PHE A 17 16.34 -1.66 1.48
N LEU A 18 17.09 -2.74 1.66
CA LEU A 18 17.16 -3.85 0.70
C LEU A 18 15.82 -4.56 0.55
N THR A 19 15.11 -4.81 1.65
CA THR A 19 13.77 -5.43 1.61
C THR A 19 12.77 -4.56 0.86
N VAL A 20 12.81 -3.24 1.05
CA VAL A 20 11.96 -2.30 0.31
C VAL A 20 12.30 -2.30 -1.18
N ILE A 21 13.59 -2.34 -1.55
CA ILE A 21 14.02 -2.41 -2.95
C ILE A 21 13.60 -3.74 -3.60
N GLU A 22 13.73 -4.87 -2.90
CA GLU A 22 13.30 -6.17 -3.39
C GLU A 22 11.77 -6.23 -3.56
N LEU A 23 11.01 -5.65 -2.62
CA LEU A 23 9.55 -5.52 -2.74
C LEU A 23 9.13 -4.64 -3.94
N ILE A 24 9.90 -3.60 -4.25
CA ILE A 24 9.65 -2.72 -5.42
C ILE A 24 10.02 -3.44 -6.72
N ARG A 25 11.10 -4.24 -6.71
CA ARG A 25 11.64 -4.92 -7.89
C ARG A 25 10.82 -6.13 -8.33
N GLU A 26 9.95 -6.69 -7.48
CA GLU A 26 9.18 -7.90 -7.80
C GLU A 26 8.00 -7.69 -8.78
N GLU A 27 7.74 -6.48 -9.31
CA GLU A 27 6.75 -6.18 -10.37
C GLU A 27 5.32 -6.78 -10.19
N LYS A 28 4.95 -7.26 -9.00
CA LYS A 28 3.63 -7.87 -8.73
C LYS A 28 2.58 -6.88 -8.23
N LEU A 29 2.96 -5.64 -7.92
CA LEU A 29 2.04 -4.61 -7.46
C LEU A 29 1.92 -3.50 -8.49
N THR A 30 0.73 -3.42 -9.08
CA THR A 30 0.32 -2.31 -9.96
C THR A 30 0.69 -0.98 -9.28
N PHE A 31 1.39 -0.11 -10.00
CA PHE A 31 1.96 1.21 -9.61
C PHE A 31 1.16 2.03 -8.57
N LYS A 32 -0.15 1.82 -8.50
CA LYS A 32 -1.11 2.46 -7.58
C LYS A 32 -0.94 2.04 -6.10
N TYR A 33 -0.60 0.78 -5.80
CA TYR A 33 -0.53 0.26 -4.42
C TYR A 33 0.85 0.44 -3.77
N ALA A 34 1.91 0.35 -4.57
CA ALA A 34 3.28 0.57 -4.12
C ALA A 34 3.55 2.05 -3.80
N SER A 35 2.75 2.97 -4.34
CA SER A 35 2.93 4.42 -4.17
C SER A 35 2.93 4.88 -2.70
N GLY A 36 2.03 4.34 -1.87
CA GLY A 36 1.94 4.70 -0.44
C GLY A 36 3.15 4.21 0.35
N TRP A 37 3.60 2.98 0.11
CA TRP A 37 4.81 2.43 0.73
C TRP A 37 6.08 3.14 0.24
N LEU A 38 6.17 3.47 -1.05
CA LEU A 38 7.26 4.28 -1.62
C LEU A 38 7.38 5.64 -0.92
N LEU A 39 6.25 6.33 -0.73
CA LEU A 39 6.22 7.63 -0.07
C LEU A 39 6.67 7.52 1.39
N VAL A 40 6.22 6.50 2.12
CA VAL A 40 6.66 6.23 3.50
C VAL A 40 8.16 5.91 3.57
N SER A 41 8.68 5.09 2.66
CA SER A 41 10.11 4.76 2.61
C SER A 41 10.99 5.97 2.24
N ILE A 42 10.53 6.83 1.32
CA ILE A 42 11.22 8.08 0.97
C ILE A 42 11.26 9.02 2.17
N LEU A 43 10.14 9.19 2.88
CA LEU A 43 10.09 10.00 4.09
C LEU A 43 11.01 9.44 5.18
N ALA A 44 11.04 8.11 5.36
CA ALA A 44 11.92 7.45 6.32
C ALA A 44 13.41 7.70 6.01
N VAL A 45 13.83 7.57 4.75
CA VAL A 45 15.20 7.86 4.32
C VAL A 45 15.52 9.35 4.51
N PHE A 46 14.59 10.24 4.15
CA PHE A 46 14.75 11.68 4.35
C PHE A 46 14.98 12.04 5.82
N PHE A 47 14.16 11.51 6.73
CA PHE A 47 14.34 11.74 8.16
C PHE A 47 15.63 11.11 8.72
N ALA A 48 16.08 9.97 8.18
CA ALA A 48 17.35 9.35 8.57
C ALA A 48 18.59 10.19 8.22
N PHE A 49 18.54 11.02 7.17
CA PHE A 49 19.62 11.95 6.84
C PHE A 49 19.57 13.26 7.66
N PHE A 50 18.40 13.62 8.18
CA PHE A 50 18.13 14.91 8.84
C PHE A 50 17.67 14.76 10.30
N ASP A 51 18.45 14.06 11.13
CA ASP A 51 18.17 13.85 12.57
C ASP A 51 17.90 15.16 13.33
N LYS A 52 18.57 16.26 12.97
CA LYS A 52 18.39 17.57 13.63
C LYS A 52 17.00 18.17 13.40
N LEU A 53 16.43 18.01 12.20
CA LEU A 53 15.08 18.49 11.91
C LEU A 53 14.04 17.68 12.69
N LEU A 54 14.24 16.37 12.74
CA LEU A 54 13.39 15.46 13.50
C LEU A 54 13.40 15.79 15.01
N PHE A 55 14.58 16.08 15.58
CA PHE A 55 14.70 16.46 16.99
C PHE A 55 13.99 17.79 17.29
N ASN A 56 14.12 18.78 16.40
CA ASN A 56 13.41 20.07 16.54
C ASN A 56 11.89 19.91 16.42
N LEU A 57 11.41 19.05 15.52
CA LEU A 57 10.00 18.71 15.39
C LEU A 57 9.48 17.99 16.62
N ALA A 58 10.21 16.99 17.14
CA ALA A 58 9.85 16.27 18.35
C ALA A 58 9.71 17.24 19.54
N ALA A 59 10.67 18.15 19.72
CA ALA A 59 10.61 19.18 20.76
C ALA A 59 9.44 20.15 20.56
N PHE A 60 9.14 20.56 19.32
CA PHE A 60 8.01 21.43 19.01
C PHE A 60 6.66 20.77 19.34
N PHE A 61 6.51 19.47 19.06
CA PHE A 61 5.33 18.69 19.41
C PHE A 61 5.27 18.28 20.90
N GLY A 62 6.30 18.59 21.71
CA GLY A 62 6.34 18.30 23.14
C GLY A 62 6.83 16.89 23.51
N PHE A 63 7.51 16.19 22.60
CA PHE A 63 8.12 14.89 22.89
C PHE A 63 9.52 15.07 23.51
N GLU A 64 9.77 14.47 24.67
CA GLU A 64 11.08 14.49 25.34
C GLU A 64 12.15 13.67 24.62
N LEU A 65 11.76 12.53 24.03
CA LEU A 65 12.66 11.63 23.30
C LEU A 65 12.25 11.56 21.84
N ALA A 66 13.21 11.81 20.93
CA ALA A 66 13.02 11.68 19.48
C ALA A 66 12.55 10.26 19.08
N SER A 67 12.96 9.23 19.83
CA SER A 67 12.50 7.85 19.62
C SER A 67 10.98 7.69 19.75
N ASN A 68 10.35 8.40 20.70
CA ASN A 68 8.91 8.34 20.91
C ASN A 68 8.16 9.04 19.77
N PHE A 69 8.70 10.14 19.26
CA PHE A 69 8.15 10.85 18.11
C PHE A 69 8.21 9.99 16.83
N ILE A 70 9.33 9.31 16.56
CA ILE A 70 9.46 8.38 15.43
C ILE A 70 8.45 7.24 15.57
N PHE A 71 8.37 6.63 16.75
CA PHE A 71 7.45 5.51 16.98
C PHE A 71 5.99 5.91 16.74
N PHE A 72 5.58 7.07 17.27
CA PHE A 72 4.26 7.63 17.04
C PHE A 72 4.02 7.92 15.55
N GLY A 73 4.98 8.53 14.87
CA GLY A 73 4.88 8.85 13.44
C GLY A 73 4.74 7.61 12.56
N VAL A 74 5.52 6.56 12.84
CA VAL A 74 5.43 5.26 12.14
C VAL A 74 4.07 4.60 12.40
N LEU A 75 3.60 4.59 13.66
CA LEU A 75 2.27 4.05 14.00
C LEU A 75 1.16 4.80 13.26
N ALA A 76 1.18 6.14 13.29
CA ALA A 76 0.21 6.97 12.59
C ALA A 76 0.24 6.71 11.08
N ALA A 77 1.44 6.63 10.48
CA ALA A 77 1.61 6.32 9.07
C ALA A 77 1.05 4.94 8.71
N LEU A 78 1.30 3.92 9.55
CA LEU A 78 0.76 2.57 9.34
C LEU A 78 -0.77 2.54 9.41
N ILE A 79 -1.38 3.26 10.36
CA ILE A 79 -2.83 3.37 10.46
C ILE A 79 -3.39 4.03 9.20
N VAL A 80 -2.85 5.18 8.79
CA VAL A 80 -3.29 5.89 7.57
C VAL A 80 -3.13 5.00 6.34
N LEU A 81 -1.99 4.31 6.21
CA LEU A 81 -1.71 3.44 5.08
C LEU A 81 -2.67 2.24 5.02
N SER A 82 -2.99 1.64 6.16
CA SER A 82 -3.96 0.54 6.24
C SER A 82 -5.38 1.00 5.86
N LEU A 83 -5.79 2.20 6.27
CA LEU A 83 -7.06 2.79 5.86
C LEU A 83 -7.10 3.07 4.34
N LEU A 84 -6.03 3.64 3.78
CA LEU A 84 -5.93 3.90 2.34
C LEU A 84 -6.01 2.60 1.53
N MET A 85 -5.31 1.55 1.98
CA MET A 85 -5.38 0.22 1.37
C MET A 85 -6.79 -0.37 1.46
N THR A 86 -7.46 -0.22 2.60
CA THR A 86 -8.83 -0.71 2.80
C THR A 86 -9.81 -0.02 1.85
N ILE A 87 -9.73 1.31 1.71
CA ILE A 87 -10.55 2.08 0.77
C ILE A 87 -10.31 1.62 -0.66
N PHE A 88 -9.05 1.41 -1.02
CA PHE A 88 -8.70 0.90 -2.34
C PHE A 88 -9.34 -0.47 -2.58
N LEU A 89 -9.19 -1.39 -1.62
CA LEU A 89 -9.73 -2.74 -1.71
C LEU A 89 -11.25 -2.70 -1.89
N CYS A 90 -11.96 -1.84 -1.16
CA CYS A 90 -13.40 -1.64 -1.32
C CYS A 90 -13.76 -1.15 -2.73
N GLN A 91 -13.04 -0.17 -3.29
CA GLN A 91 -13.29 0.30 -4.65
C GLN A 91 -13.06 -0.81 -5.69
N GLN A 92 -12.01 -1.62 -5.48
CA GLN A 92 -11.70 -2.72 -6.37
C GLN A 92 -12.76 -3.82 -6.28
N ASN A 93 -13.27 -4.13 -5.08
CA ASN A 93 -14.36 -5.07 -4.89
C ASN A 93 -15.64 -4.62 -5.61
N ASN A 94 -16.02 -3.34 -5.47
CA ASN A 94 -17.19 -2.80 -6.16
C ASN A 94 -17.08 -2.91 -7.69
N ARG A 95 -15.88 -2.70 -8.25
CA ARG A 95 -15.63 -2.88 -9.69
C ARG A 95 -15.75 -4.34 -10.11
N ASN A 96 -15.28 -5.26 -9.26
CA ASN A 96 -15.40 -6.69 -9.50
C ASN A 96 -16.87 -7.14 -9.50
N ASP A 97 -17.65 -6.70 -8.52
CA ASP A 97 -19.09 -7.00 -8.43
C ASP A 97 -19.85 -6.46 -9.66
N ALA A 98 -19.54 -5.22 -10.08
CA ALA A 98 -20.13 -4.64 -11.29
C ALA A 98 -19.76 -5.42 -12.57
N MET A 99 -18.53 -5.94 -12.66
CA MET A 99 -18.13 -6.79 -13.79
C MET A 99 -18.84 -8.14 -13.77
N ALA A 100 -18.96 -8.78 -12.60
CA ALA A 100 -19.72 -10.02 -12.46
C ALA A 100 -21.18 -9.84 -12.88
N GLN A 101 -21.80 -8.73 -12.50
CA GLN A 101 -23.17 -8.41 -12.91
C GLN A 101 -23.29 -8.23 -14.44
N LYS A 102 -22.33 -7.53 -15.08
CA LYS A 102 -22.31 -7.38 -16.54
C LYS A 102 -22.15 -8.72 -17.26
N ILE A 103 -21.31 -9.61 -16.75
CA ILE A 103 -21.14 -10.96 -17.27
C ILE A 103 -22.46 -11.74 -17.18
N GLY A 104 -23.14 -11.70 -16.02
CA GLY A 104 -24.42 -12.37 -15.84
C GLY A 104 -25.52 -11.88 -16.80
N ILE A 105 -25.58 -10.58 -17.07
CA ILE A 105 -26.51 -10.00 -18.06
C ILE A 105 -26.18 -10.49 -19.47
N LEU A 106 -24.90 -10.47 -19.85
CA LEU A 106 -24.46 -10.96 -21.17
C LEU A 106 -24.78 -12.44 -21.38
N GLU A 107 -24.56 -13.29 -20.36
CA GLU A 107 -24.93 -14.71 -20.41
C GLU A 107 -26.43 -14.92 -20.59
N PHE A 108 -27.25 -14.10 -19.91
CA PHE A 108 -28.70 -14.14 -20.06
C PHE A 108 -29.14 -13.76 -21.47
N GLU A 109 -28.62 -12.67 -22.03
CA GLU A 109 -28.93 -12.22 -23.39
C GLU A 109 -28.53 -13.27 -24.45
N ILE A 110 -27.33 -13.86 -24.32
CA ILE A 110 -26.88 -14.95 -25.20
C ILE A 110 -27.85 -16.14 -25.14
N ASN A 111 -28.32 -16.51 -23.94
CA ASN A 111 -29.26 -17.62 -23.79
C ASN A 111 -30.63 -17.33 -24.40
N GLN A 112 -31.11 -16.08 -24.35
CA GLN A 112 -32.35 -15.69 -25.03
C GLN A 112 -32.21 -15.75 -26.55
N LEU A 113 -31.13 -15.18 -27.10
CA LEU A 113 -30.85 -15.23 -28.54
C LEU A 113 -30.75 -16.68 -29.06
N LYS A 114 -30.11 -17.58 -28.29
CA LYS A 114 -30.06 -19.02 -28.63
C LYS A 114 -31.46 -19.65 -28.66
N LYS A 115 -32.34 -19.32 -27.71
CA LYS A 115 -33.73 -19.82 -27.69
C LYS A 115 -34.54 -19.31 -28.89
N GLU A 116 -34.36 -18.05 -29.29
CA GLU A 116 -35.03 -17.46 -30.45
C GLU A 116 -34.57 -18.09 -31.77
N LEU A 117 -33.26 -18.33 -31.92
CA LEU A 117 -32.69 -19.07 -33.06
C LEU A 117 -33.28 -20.48 -33.16
N GLN A 118 -33.37 -21.20 -32.03
CA GLN A 118 -33.98 -22.54 -32.00
C GLN A 118 -35.47 -22.54 -32.37
N LYS A 119 -36.23 -21.51 -31.96
CA LYS A 119 -37.63 -21.35 -32.36
C LYS A 119 -37.77 -21.06 -33.85
N SER A 120 -36.86 -20.26 -34.41
CA SER A 120 -36.86 -19.90 -35.84
C SER A 120 -36.49 -21.08 -36.74
N GLN A 121 -35.65 -21.99 -36.28
CA GLN A 121 -35.27 -23.21 -37.01
C GLN A 121 -36.34 -24.33 -36.95
N LYS A 122 -37.31 -24.24 -36.04
CA LYS A 122 -38.43 -25.20 -35.91
C LYS A 122 -39.70 -24.79 -36.67
N LYS A 123 -39.72 -23.60 -37.26
CA LYS A 123 -40.78 -23.11 -38.14
C LYS A 123 -40.41 -23.36 -39.60
#